data_AF-D3TRN9-F1
#
_entry.id   AF-D3TRN9-F1
#
_cell.length_a   1.000
_cell.length_b   1.000
_cell.length_c   1.000
_cell.angle_alpha   90.00
_cell.angle_beta   90.00
_cell.angle_gamma   90.00
#
_symmetry.space_group_name_H-M   'P 1'
#
loop_
_entity.id
_entity.type
_entity.pdbx_description
1 polymer ?
#
loop_
_entity_poly.entity_id
_entity_poly.type
_entity_poly.pdbx_seq_one_letter_code
_entity_poly.pdbx_strand_id
1 'polypeptide(L)'
;MFVTLLILSVLTGNLSANQSGQSGERDGNSDSMVLPEINGDKFYYFGYGSNMLTRRIHLQNPTAIKIGPGELNDYRLDFHTYTKRWEGAPATVVPHQNRTVLGTLWEIDLINLSNLDKQEGVAQEIYRPLSLSIAHPPNRTTVARVYMLVNQPSTDLKLLQPDDTPFNRQPSKTYLKCLIKGAIETGLASDYVNWLKSIKHNGNVVDELENLLDLKDVDISN
;
A
#
# COMPACT_ATOMS: atom_id res chain seq x y z
N MET A 1 -36.30 51.47 -7.12
CA MET A 1 -36.27 52.53 -8.15
C MET A 1 -36.05 51.83 -9.48
N PHE A 2 -37.06 51.90 -10.35
CA PHE A 2 -37.15 51.19 -11.63
C PHE A 2 -36.06 51.64 -12.61
N VAL A 3 -35.48 50.71 -13.36
CA VAL A 3 -35.03 51.00 -14.73
C VAL A 3 -35.59 49.91 -15.63
N THR A 4 -36.47 50.36 -16.50
CA THR A 4 -37.25 49.60 -17.48
C THR A 4 -36.62 49.83 -18.85
N LEU A 5 -36.53 48.74 -19.63
CA LEU A 5 -36.54 48.62 -21.09
C LEU A 5 -35.61 49.48 -21.97
N LEU A 6 -34.91 48.77 -22.87
CA LEU A 6 -35.23 48.94 -24.29
C LEU A 6 -35.13 47.59 -25.03
N ILE A 7 -36.28 47.17 -25.56
CA ILE A 7 -36.44 46.10 -26.54
C ILE A 7 -36.35 46.76 -27.92
N LEU A 8 -35.64 46.15 -28.87
CA LEU A 8 -35.95 46.32 -30.30
C LEU A 8 -36.09 44.95 -30.97
N SER A 9 -37.17 44.85 -31.73
CA SER A 9 -37.79 43.74 -32.47
C SER A 9 -36.89 43.10 -33.54
N VAL A 10 -36.83 41.76 -33.62
CA VAL A 10 -37.58 40.84 -34.52
C VAL A 10 -37.48 41.16 -36.02
N LEU A 11 -36.89 40.22 -36.77
CA LEU A 11 -37.46 39.74 -38.04
C LEU A 11 -37.04 38.28 -38.30
N THR A 12 -38.05 37.52 -38.71
CA THR A 12 -38.19 36.07 -38.83
C THR A 12 -37.60 35.49 -40.11
N GLY A 13 -37.18 34.23 -40.07
CA GLY A 13 -36.95 33.38 -41.26
C GLY A 13 -36.97 31.90 -40.87
N ASN A 14 -37.94 31.16 -41.41
CA ASN A 14 -38.37 29.81 -41.02
C ASN A 14 -37.62 28.67 -41.74
N LEU A 15 -37.58 27.52 -41.05
CA LEU A 15 -37.75 26.13 -41.50
C LEU A 15 -36.79 25.54 -42.57
N SER A 16 -36.05 24.50 -42.17
CA SER A 16 -36.34 23.14 -42.62
C SER A 16 -35.71 22.08 -41.72
N ALA A 17 -36.56 21.20 -41.21
CA ALA A 17 -36.18 19.94 -40.61
C ALA A 17 -35.73 18.98 -41.72
N ASN A 18 -34.68 18.20 -41.46
CA ASN A 18 -34.52 16.92 -42.15
C ASN A 18 -34.10 15.88 -41.11
N GLN A 19 -34.93 14.85 -40.99
CA GLN A 19 -34.71 13.69 -40.14
C GLN A 19 -33.66 12.78 -40.77
N SER A 20 -32.74 12.28 -39.95
CA SER A 20 -32.28 10.90 -40.11
C SER A 20 -32.07 10.32 -38.71
N GLY A 21 -32.99 9.45 -38.31
CA GLY A 21 -32.74 8.49 -37.26
C GLY A 21 -31.77 7.44 -37.81
N GLN A 22 -30.64 7.29 -37.14
CA GLN A 22 -29.90 6.05 -37.14
C GLN A 22 -29.58 5.71 -35.69
N SER A 23 -30.08 4.55 -35.32
CA SER A 23 -29.74 3.73 -34.17
C SER A 23 -28.23 3.72 -33.93
N GLY A 24 -27.82 4.27 -32.81
CA GLY A 24 -26.56 3.92 -32.16
C GLY A 24 -26.91 3.52 -30.75
N GLU A 25 -27.03 2.21 -30.51
CA GLU A 25 -26.79 1.65 -29.18
C GLU A 25 -25.48 2.25 -28.70
N ARG A 26 -25.56 3.18 -27.76
CA ARG A 26 -24.39 3.52 -26.95
C ARG A 26 -24.24 2.33 -26.03
N ASP A 27 -23.44 1.37 -26.47
CA ASP A 27 -22.72 0.50 -25.57
C ASP A 27 -22.08 1.43 -24.54
N GLY A 28 -22.70 1.47 -23.36
CA GLY A 28 -22.07 2.01 -22.18
C GLY A 28 -20.88 1.10 -21.92
N ASN A 29 -19.75 1.42 -22.55
CA ASN A 29 -18.46 0.90 -22.14
C ASN A 29 -18.22 1.49 -20.75
N SER A 30 -18.82 0.85 -19.75
CA SER A 30 -18.26 0.76 -18.42
C SER A 30 -16.92 0.08 -18.60
N ASP A 31 -15.91 0.84 -19.04
CA ASP A 31 -14.55 0.66 -18.58
C ASP A 31 -14.62 0.81 -17.06
N SER A 32 -15.12 -0.22 -16.38
CA SER A 32 -14.79 -0.44 -14.99
C SER A 32 -13.28 -0.47 -15.02
N MET A 33 -12.62 0.56 -14.49
CA MET A 33 -11.16 0.62 -14.43
C MET A 33 -10.68 -0.68 -13.79
N VAL A 34 -10.27 -1.63 -14.62
CA VAL A 34 -9.64 -2.86 -14.17
C VAL A 34 -8.35 -2.39 -13.53
N LEU A 35 -8.22 -2.62 -12.23
CA LEU A 35 -7.05 -2.16 -11.48
C LEU A 35 -5.79 -2.73 -12.14
N PRO A 36 -4.74 -1.93 -12.39
CA PRO A 36 -3.55 -2.37 -13.13
C PRO A 36 -2.82 -3.58 -12.54
N GLU A 37 -2.99 -3.85 -11.25
CA GLU A 37 -2.44 -5.02 -10.57
C GLU A 37 -3.20 -6.34 -10.81
N ILE A 38 -4.39 -6.29 -11.43
CA ILE A 38 -5.23 -7.48 -11.68
C ILE A 38 -4.69 -8.26 -12.89
N ASN A 39 -4.57 -9.57 -12.72
CA ASN A 39 -4.14 -10.52 -13.75
C ASN A 39 -5.09 -11.73 -13.74
N GLY A 40 -6.10 -11.71 -14.62
CA GLY A 40 -7.12 -12.75 -14.67
C GLY A 40 -7.96 -12.78 -13.39
N ASP A 41 -8.02 -13.93 -12.72
CA ASP A 41 -8.69 -14.13 -11.43
C ASP A 41 -7.77 -13.88 -10.22
N LYS A 42 -6.58 -13.33 -10.45
CA LYS A 42 -5.59 -12.96 -9.44
C LYS A 42 -5.28 -11.47 -9.45
N PHE A 43 -4.54 -11.02 -8.45
CA PHE A 43 -3.85 -9.73 -8.46
C PHE A 43 -2.49 -9.84 -7.76
N TYR A 44 -1.59 -8.93 -8.12
CA TYR A 44 -0.30 -8.82 -7.48
C TYR A 44 -0.35 -7.86 -6.28
N TYR A 45 0.29 -8.26 -5.18
CA TYR A 45 0.39 -7.47 -3.95
C TYR A 45 1.85 -7.39 -3.51
N PHE A 46 2.31 -6.19 -3.15
CA PHE A 46 3.65 -5.99 -2.60
C PHE A 46 3.57 -5.64 -1.11
N GLY A 47 4.00 -6.59 -0.28
CA GLY A 47 4.10 -6.43 1.16
C GLY A 47 5.50 -6.02 1.57
N TYR A 48 5.65 -4.89 2.24
CA TYR A 48 6.93 -4.37 2.75
C TYR A 48 6.98 -4.26 4.30
N GLY A 49 5.88 -4.64 4.96
CA GLY A 49 5.72 -4.63 6.41
C GLY A 49 5.46 -6.03 6.95
N SER A 50 4.52 -6.17 7.90
CA SER A 50 4.23 -7.47 8.51
C SER A 50 3.78 -8.57 7.53
N ASN A 51 3.17 -8.21 6.40
CA ASN A 51 2.77 -9.17 5.37
C ASN A 51 3.96 -9.68 4.51
N MET A 52 5.22 -9.31 4.81
CA MET A 52 6.38 -10.05 4.27
C MET A 52 6.46 -11.47 4.81
N LEU A 53 5.97 -11.71 6.04
CA LEU A 53 6.00 -13.02 6.68
C LEU A 53 4.81 -13.87 6.19
N THR A 54 5.09 -15.04 5.59
CA THR A 54 4.04 -15.95 5.07
C THR A 54 3.01 -16.30 6.13
N ARG A 55 3.47 -16.66 7.33
CA ARG A 55 2.60 -16.99 8.46
C ARG A 55 1.65 -15.85 8.82
N ARG A 56 2.06 -14.58 8.68
CA ARG A 56 1.25 -13.42 8.99
C ARG A 56 0.19 -13.14 7.92
N ILE A 57 0.58 -13.15 6.64
CA ILE A 57 -0.35 -12.84 5.54
C ILE A 57 -1.43 -13.91 5.41
N HIS A 58 -1.09 -15.19 5.62
CA HIS A 58 -2.03 -16.32 5.55
C HIS A 58 -3.10 -16.32 6.65
N LEU A 59 -2.95 -15.56 7.74
CA LEU A 59 -4.01 -15.42 8.74
C LEU A 59 -5.31 -14.85 8.17
N GLN A 60 -5.21 -14.01 7.13
CA GLN A 60 -6.36 -13.32 6.53
C GLN A 60 -6.44 -13.52 5.00
N ASN A 61 -5.35 -13.95 4.36
CA ASN A 61 -5.26 -14.16 2.92
C ASN A 61 -4.61 -15.53 2.64
N PRO A 62 -5.30 -16.64 2.93
CA PRO A 62 -4.72 -17.99 2.88
C PRO A 62 -4.32 -18.43 1.47
N THR A 63 -4.80 -17.76 0.43
CA THR A 63 -4.49 -18.09 -0.97
C THR A 63 -3.29 -17.32 -1.53
N ALA A 64 -2.64 -16.50 -0.69
CA ALA A 64 -1.45 -15.76 -1.11
C ALA A 64 -0.29 -16.71 -1.44
N ILE A 65 0.19 -16.63 -2.67
CA ILE A 65 1.35 -17.36 -3.17
C ILE A 65 2.53 -16.40 -3.23
N LYS A 66 3.64 -16.77 -2.57
CA LYS A 66 4.86 -15.98 -2.59
C LYS A 66 5.53 -16.08 -3.96
N ILE A 67 5.74 -14.95 -4.63
CA ILE A 67 6.55 -14.88 -5.86
C ILE A 67 8.03 -14.76 -5.49
N GLY A 68 8.36 -13.91 -4.52
CA GLY A 68 9.73 -13.73 -4.05
C GLY A 68 10.05 -12.27 -3.69
N PRO A 69 11.35 -11.90 -3.68
CA PRO A 69 11.77 -10.53 -3.38
C PRO A 69 11.35 -9.56 -4.48
N GLY A 70 10.95 -8.35 -4.08
CA GLY A 70 10.64 -7.25 -4.98
C GLY A 70 11.19 -5.92 -4.47
N GLU A 71 11.34 -4.98 -5.39
CA GLU A 71 11.95 -3.67 -5.20
C GLU A 71 10.99 -2.57 -5.65
N LEU A 72 10.58 -1.72 -4.71
CA LEU A 72 9.84 -0.50 -4.99
C LEU A 72 10.81 0.67 -5.01
N ASN A 73 11.15 1.13 -6.22
CA ASN A 73 12.07 2.24 -6.45
C ASN A 73 11.39 3.59 -6.26
N ASP A 74 12.19 4.58 -5.87
CA ASP A 74 11.78 5.96 -5.54
C ASP A 74 10.85 6.07 -4.33
N TYR A 75 10.99 5.13 -3.39
CA TYR A 75 10.34 5.15 -2.09
C TYR A 75 11.33 4.81 -0.97
N ARG A 76 11.00 5.24 0.24
CA ARG A 76 11.66 4.79 1.48
C ARG A 76 10.67 4.09 2.39
N LEU A 77 11.18 3.12 3.15
CA LEU A 77 10.43 2.50 4.25
C LEU A 77 10.50 3.43 5.46
N ASP A 78 9.36 3.62 6.11
CA ASP A 78 9.20 4.53 7.23
C ASP A 78 8.12 4.02 8.20
N PHE A 79 7.94 4.66 9.35
CA PHE A 79 6.98 4.20 10.39
C PHE A 79 6.23 5.37 10.99
N HIS A 80 4.90 5.24 11.12
CA HIS A 80 4.07 6.31 11.67
C HIS A 80 2.74 5.79 12.21
N THR A 81 2.09 6.60 13.05
CA THR A 81 0.74 6.36 13.59
C THR A 81 0.66 5.12 14.47
N TYR A 82 0.89 5.28 15.78
CA TYR A 82 0.77 4.20 16.76
C TYR A 82 -0.54 3.42 16.59
N THR A 83 -0.45 2.09 16.53
CA THR A 83 -1.62 1.20 16.48
C THR A 83 -1.69 0.33 17.72
N LYS A 84 -2.91 0.10 18.22
CA LYS A 84 -3.13 -0.81 19.35
C LYS A 84 -2.74 -2.25 19.02
N ARG A 85 -3.04 -2.71 17.79
CA ARG A 85 -2.76 -4.10 17.36
C ARG A 85 -1.29 -4.49 17.52
N TRP A 86 -0.40 -3.57 17.15
CA TRP A 86 1.04 -3.83 17.20
C TRP A 86 1.70 -3.23 18.42
N GLU A 87 0.96 -2.48 19.25
CA GLU A 87 1.51 -1.63 20.30
C GLU A 87 2.69 -0.77 19.84
N GLY A 88 2.61 -0.27 18.61
CA GLY A 88 3.69 0.47 17.96
C GLY A 88 3.30 1.00 16.59
N ALA A 89 4.20 1.77 16.00
CA ALA A 89 4.02 2.33 14.67
C ALA A 89 4.18 1.24 13.59
N PRO A 90 3.18 0.99 12.73
CA PRO A 90 3.33 0.14 11.58
C PRO A 90 4.15 0.83 10.49
N ALA A 91 4.52 0.05 9.47
CA ALA A 91 5.34 0.52 8.36
C ALA A 91 4.51 1.28 7.32
N THR A 92 5.13 2.23 6.64
CA THR A 92 4.62 2.85 5.42
C THR A 92 5.75 2.99 4.40
N VAL A 93 5.38 3.08 3.12
CA VAL A 93 6.25 3.66 2.09
C VAL A 93 6.03 5.16 2.01
N VAL A 94 7.08 5.91 1.69
CA VAL A 94 7.01 7.37 1.46
C VAL A 94 7.80 7.70 0.20
N PRO A 95 7.27 8.50 -0.74
CA PRO A 95 8.00 8.91 -1.93
C PRO A 95 9.36 9.50 -1.58
N HIS A 96 10.40 9.03 -2.24
CA HIS A 96 11.76 9.51 -2.07
C HIS A 96 12.66 9.06 -3.23
N GLN A 97 13.15 10.01 -4.02
CA GLN A 97 14.04 9.72 -5.15
C GLN A 97 15.29 8.93 -4.72
N ASN A 98 15.72 7.99 -5.56
CA ASN A 98 16.96 7.22 -5.38
C ASN A 98 16.99 6.36 -4.10
N ARG A 99 15.84 6.01 -3.54
CA ARG A 99 15.73 4.99 -2.49
C ARG A 99 14.82 3.87 -2.93
N THR A 100 15.06 2.71 -2.34
CA THR A 100 14.34 1.49 -2.67
C THR A 100 13.82 0.85 -1.40
N VAL A 101 12.56 0.44 -1.44
CA VAL A 101 11.95 -0.42 -0.43
C VAL A 101 11.99 -1.85 -0.93
N LEU A 102 12.61 -2.72 -0.15
CA LEU A 102 12.58 -4.15 -0.40
C LEU A 102 11.38 -4.77 0.32
N GLY A 103 10.78 -5.77 -0.32
CA GLY A 103 9.63 -6.46 0.23
C GLY A 103 9.36 -7.77 -0.49
N THR A 104 8.19 -8.33 -0.23
CA THR A 104 7.72 -9.58 -0.80
C THR A 104 6.64 -9.30 -1.83
N LEU A 105 6.83 -9.81 -3.04
CA LEU A 105 5.80 -9.82 -4.07
C LEU A 105 4.96 -11.10 -3.92
N TRP A 106 3.64 -10.92 -3.94
CA TRP A 106 2.63 -11.97 -3.78
C TRP A 106 1.69 -11.99 -4.97
N GLU A 107 1.18 -13.17 -5.31
CA GLU A 107 -0.02 -13.36 -6.12
C GLU A 107 -1.15 -13.83 -5.21
N ILE A 108 -2.33 -13.21 -5.34
CA ILE A 108 -3.49 -13.49 -4.47
C ILE A 108 -4.74 -13.60 -5.33
N ASP A 109 -5.68 -14.48 -4.98
CA ASP A 109 -6.99 -14.52 -5.65
C ASP A 109 -7.73 -13.19 -5.55
N LEU A 110 -8.30 -12.74 -6.66
CA LEU A 110 -9.04 -11.48 -6.76
C LEU A 110 -10.22 -11.41 -5.78
N ILE A 111 -10.83 -12.55 -5.44
CA ILE A 111 -11.90 -12.64 -4.44
C ILE A 111 -11.45 -12.15 -3.04
N ASN A 112 -10.15 -12.16 -2.76
CA ASN A 112 -9.59 -11.71 -1.48
C ASN A 112 -9.17 -10.23 -1.48
N LEU A 113 -9.30 -9.51 -2.59
CA LEU A 113 -8.90 -8.10 -2.66
C LEU A 113 -9.62 -7.23 -1.61
N SER A 114 -10.95 -7.43 -1.46
CA SER A 114 -11.74 -6.69 -0.46
C SER A 114 -11.38 -7.05 0.98
N ASN A 115 -10.98 -8.30 1.23
CA ASN A 115 -10.49 -8.75 2.54
C ASN A 115 -9.17 -8.07 2.90
N LEU A 116 -8.26 -7.94 1.93
CA LEU A 116 -6.99 -7.25 2.10
C LEU A 116 -7.21 -5.75 2.34
N ASP A 117 -8.09 -5.10 1.57
CA ASP A 117 -8.45 -3.69 1.79
C ASP A 117 -9.05 -3.45 3.18
N LYS A 118 -9.91 -4.36 3.64
CA LYS A 118 -10.48 -4.32 4.99
C LYS A 118 -9.41 -4.51 6.06
N GLN A 119 -8.46 -5.43 5.86
CA GLN A 119 -7.35 -5.66 6.77
C GLN A 119 -6.48 -4.40 6.94
N GLU A 120 -6.17 -3.72 5.84
CA GLU A 120 -5.31 -2.53 5.82
C GLU A 120 -6.09 -1.24 6.16
N GLY A 121 -7.39 -1.36 6.46
CA GLY A 121 -8.21 -0.25 6.96
C GLY A 121 -8.48 0.82 5.92
N VAL A 122 -8.65 0.44 4.64
CA VAL A 122 -8.89 1.38 3.53
C VAL A 122 -10.15 2.20 3.76
N ALA A 123 -11.24 1.56 4.20
CA ALA A 123 -12.50 2.24 4.50
C ALA A 123 -12.42 3.18 5.73
N GLN A 124 -11.38 3.02 6.57
CA GLN A 124 -11.12 3.84 7.74
C GLN A 124 -10.00 4.85 7.50
N GLU A 125 -9.54 5.01 6.25
CA GLU A 125 -8.46 5.92 5.86
C GLU A 125 -7.16 5.71 6.66
N ILE A 126 -6.89 4.47 7.10
CA ILE A 126 -5.61 4.14 7.75
C ILE A 126 -4.52 4.07 6.68
N TYR A 127 -4.75 3.22 5.67
CA TYR A 127 -3.94 3.14 4.47
C TYR A 127 -4.78 3.48 3.24
N ARG A 128 -4.13 4.01 2.21
CA ARG A 128 -4.67 4.11 0.85
C ARG A 128 -3.98 3.12 -0.08
N PRO A 129 -4.71 2.45 -0.98
CA PRO A 129 -4.13 1.57 -1.98
C PRO A 129 -3.55 2.36 -3.16
N LEU A 130 -2.48 1.83 -3.73
CA LEU A 130 -1.78 2.33 -4.92
C LEU A 130 -1.43 1.14 -5.83
N SER A 131 -1.37 1.38 -7.13
CA SER A 131 -0.85 0.42 -8.11
C SER A 131 0.54 0.89 -8.54
N LEU A 132 1.59 0.25 -8.03
CA LEU A 132 2.99 0.68 -8.24
C LEU A 132 3.80 -0.40 -8.95
N SER A 133 4.75 0.02 -9.76
CA SER A 133 5.69 -0.87 -10.46
C SER A 133 6.72 -1.43 -9.48
N ILE A 134 6.80 -2.75 -9.40
CA ILE A 134 7.75 -3.48 -8.56
C ILE A 134 8.74 -4.21 -9.46
N ALA A 135 10.02 -3.87 -9.35
CA ALA A 135 11.08 -4.61 -10.02
C ALA A 135 11.38 -5.91 -9.25
N HIS A 136 11.61 -7.02 -9.95
CA HIS A 136 11.97 -8.28 -9.32
C HIS A 136 12.81 -9.18 -10.25
N PRO A 137 13.59 -10.14 -9.71
CA PRO A 137 14.39 -11.03 -10.53
C PRO A 137 13.57 -11.87 -11.52
N PRO A 138 14.16 -12.28 -12.66
CA PRO A 138 15.51 -11.94 -13.16
C PRO A 138 15.47 -10.74 -14.15
N ASN A 139 14.90 -9.59 -13.78
CA ASN A 139 14.66 -8.38 -14.61
C ASN A 139 13.21 -8.28 -15.13
N ARG A 140 12.24 -8.48 -14.25
CA ARG A 140 10.82 -8.25 -14.53
C ARG A 140 10.32 -7.05 -13.75
N THR A 141 9.27 -6.43 -14.28
CA THR A 141 8.51 -5.41 -13.59
C THR A 141 7.05 -5.81 -13.57
N THR A 142 6.45 -5.83 -12.40
CA THR A 142 5.04 -6.18 -12.19
C THR A 142 4.36 -5.02 -11.48
N VAL A 143 3.21 -4.57 -11.98
CA VAL A 143 2.39 -3.59 -11.26
C VAL A 143 1.67 -4.34 -10.14
N ALA A 144 1.86 -3.89 -8.90
CA ALA A 144 1.28 -4.52 -7.73
C ALA A 144 0.53 -3.51 -6.87
N ARG A 145 -0.46 -4.00 -6.15
CA ARG A 145 -1.13 -3.26 -5.09
C ARG A 145 -0.15 -3.01 -3.94
N VAL A 146 -0.07 -1.76 -3.50
CA VAL A 146 0.73 -1.29 -2.38
C VAL A 146 -0.16 -0.43 -1.48
N TYR A 147 -0.13 -0.69 -0.18
CA TYR A 147 -0.82 0.17 0.79
C TYR A 147 0.13 1.22 1.30
N MET A 148 -0.28 2.47 1.42
CA MET A 148 0.52 3.55 1.99
C MET A 148 -0.29 4.27 3.07
N LEU A 149 0.31 4.57 4.24
CA LEU A 149 -0.42 5.28 5.30
C LEU A 149 -1.01 6.59 4.77
N VAL A 150 -2.23 6.94 5.18
CA VAL A 150 -2.78 8.25 4.84
C VAL A 150 -2.05 9.35 5.62
N ASN A 151 -1.84 9.12 6.92
CA ASN A 151 -1.03 10.00 7.76
C ASN A 151 0.47 9.68 7.61
N GLN A 152 1.16 10.45 6.78
CA GLN A 152 2.57 10.25 6.44
C GLN A 152 3.52 10.94 7.43
N PRO A 153 4.67 10.34 7.76
CA PRO A 153 5.68 11.01 8.57
C PRO A 153 6.29 12.20 7.80
N SER A 154 6.50 13.31 8.50
CA SER A 154 7.06 14.55 7.92
C SER A 154 8.58 14.53 7.78
N THR A 155 9.26 13.65 8.52
CA THR A 155 10.72 13.50 8.52
C THR A 155 11.14 12.12 8.03
N ASP A 156 12.37 12.01 7.55
CA ASP A 156 12.97 10.75 7.16
C ASP A 156 13.56 10.03 8.36
N LEU A 157 13.11 8.80 8.63
CA LEU A 157 13.65 7.96 9.71
C LEU A 157 15.17 7.81 9.66
N LYS A 158 15.77 7.67 8.46
CA LYS A 158 17.22 7.48 8.32
C LYS A 158 18.04 8.71 8.73
N LEU A 159 17.41 9.88 8.83
CA LEU A 159 18.06 11.12 9.24
C LEU A 159 17.86 11.43 10.73
N LEU A 160 17.00 10.68 11.42
CA LEU A 160 16.76 10.86 12.85
C LEU A 160 17.84 10.11 13.65
N GLN A 161 18.30 10.74 14.73
CA GLN A 161 19.01 9.98 15.76
C GLN A 161 18.02 9.05 16.47
N PRO A 162 18.45 7.85 16.89
CA PRO A 162 17.57 6.90 17.57
C PRO A 162 16.81 7.50 18.76
N ASP A 163 17.46 8.34 19.57
CA ASP A 163 16.86 8.94 20.75
C ASP A 163 15.96 10.14 20.46
N ASP A 164 16.06 10.72 19.25
CA ASP A 164 15.18 11.79 18.78
C ASP A 164 13.94 11.25 18.04
N THR A 165 13.85 9.93 17.83
CA THR A 165 12.73 9.33 17.11
C THR A 165 11.46 9.41 17.96
N PRO A 166 10.39 10.09 17.55
CA PRO A 166 9.19 10.23 18.37
C PRO A 166 8.50 8.88 18.62
N PHE A 167 7.85 8.70 19.76
CA PHE A 167 7.21 7.43 20.13
C PHE A 167 6.20 6.91 19.09
N ASN A 168 5.42 7.80 18.46
CA ASN A 168 4.47 7.44 17.41
C ASN A 168 5.13 7.07 16.05
N ARG A 169 6.46 7.10 15.99
CA ARG A 169 7.29 6.67 14.86
C ARG A 169 8.09 5.41 15.18
N GLN A 170 8.03 4.91 16.41
CA GLN A 170 8.76 3.73 16.84
C GLN A 170 7.86 2.49 16.69
N PRO A 171 8.27 1.48 15.90
CA PRO A 171 7.61 0.17 15.93
C PRO A 171 7.76 -0.50 17.30
N SER A 172 6.92 -1.49 17.58
CA SER A 172 7.14 -2.39 18.71
C SER A 172 8.23 -3.42 18.40
N LYS A 173 8.79 -4.05 19.44
CA LYS A 173 9.70 -5.18 19.26
C LYS A 173 9.03 -6.28 18.44
N THR A 174 7.79 -6.61 18.79
CA THR A 174 7.02 -7.65 18.10
C THR A 174 6.75 -7.34 16.63
N TYR A 175 6.41 -6.09 16.28
CA TYR A 175 6.24 -5.70 14.89
C TYR A 175 7.55 -5.79 14.11
N LEU A 176 8.64 -5.28 14.68
CA LEU A 176 9.94 -5.27 14.02
C LEU A 176 10.48 -6.70 13.80
N LYS A 177 10.33 -7.59 14.77
CA LYS A 177 10.62 -9.02 14.64
C LYS A 177 9.84 -9.66 13.49
N CYS A 178 8.56 -9.32 13.34
CA CYS A 178 7.73 -9.80 12.23
C CYS A 178 8.29 -9.37 10.87
N LEU A 179 8.69 -8.09 10.74
CA LEU A 179 9.34 -7.58 9.52
C LEU A 179 10.65 -8.31 9.23
N ILE A 180 11.51 -8.48 10.24
CA ILE A 180 12.82 -9.13 10.09
C ILE A 180 12.66 -10.60 9.69
N LYS A 181 11.77 -11.35 10.35
CA LYS A 181 11.50 -12.75 9.99
C LYS A 181 10.96 -12.85 8.58
N GLY A 182 10.03 -11.99 8.19
CA GLY A 182 9.49 -11.94 6.82
C GLY A 182 10.54 -11.58 5.77
N ALA A 183 11.44 -10.64 6.08
CA ALA A 183 12.55 -10.25 5.20
C ALA A 183 13.52 -11.42 4.97
N ILE A 184 13.89 -12.14 6.03
CA ILE A 184 14.74 -13.34 5.95
C ILE A 184 14.04 -14.44 5.14
N GLU A 185 12.77 -14.73 5.45
CA GLU A 185 11.96 -15.74 4.75
C GLU A 185 11.72 -15.41 3.26
N THR A 186 11.83 -14.14 2.88
CA THR A 186 11.71 -13.69 1.49
C THR A 186 13.04 -13.78 0.74
N GLY A 187 14.16 -13.90 1.45
CA GLY A 187 15.51 -13.86 0.87
C GLY A 187 15.98 -12.44 0.55
N LEU A 188 15.56 -11.43 1.32
CA LEU A 188 16.07 -10.07 1.17
C LEU A 188 17.56 -9.99 1.55
N ALA A 189 18.28 -9.05 0.95
CA ALA A 189 19.71 -8.86 1.18
C ALA A 189 20.03 -8.65 2.67
N SER A 190 21.16 -9.21 3.13
CA SER A 190 21.61 -9.14 4.52
C SER A 190 21.70 -7.72 5.05
N ASP A 191 22.16 -6.78 4.22
CA ASP A 191 22.31 -5.38 4.62
C ASP A 191 20.95 -4.72 4.90
N TYR A 192 19.91 -5.11 4.17
CA TYR A 192 18.55 -4.65 4.44
C TYR A 192 18.01 -5.24 5.74
N VAL A 193 18.23 -6.53 5.98
CA VAL A 193 17.85 -7.21 7.24
C VAL A 193 18.58 -6.59 8.43
N ASN A 194 19.88 -6.32 8.30
CA ASN A 194 20.68 -5.67 9.35
C ASN A 194 20.20 -4.24 9.62
N TRP A 195 19.83 -3.50 8.57
CA TRP A 195 19.23 -2.19 8.73
C TRP A 195 17.90 -2.27 9.49
N LEU A 196 17.01 -3.23 9.17
CA LEU A 196 15.77 -3.44 9.93
C LEU A 196 16.04 -3.71 11.41
N LYS A 197 17.03 -4.56 11.72
CA LYS A 197 17.45 -4.85 13.11
C LYS A 197 17.89 -3.62 13.90
N SER A 198 18.44 -2.60 13.23
CA SER A 198 18.92 -1.36 13.85
C SER A 198 17.85 -0.30 14.13
N ILE A 199 16.61 -0.51 13.68
CA ILE A 199 15.54 0.49 13.84
C ILE A 199 15.16 0.63 15.32
N LYS A 200 15.14 1.87 15.83
CA LYS A 200 14.66 2.17 17.19
C LYS A 200 13.22 1.70 17.37
N HIS A 201 13.01 0.79 18.31
CA HIS A 201 11.69 0.35 18.74
C HIS A 201 11.27 1.00 20.07
N ASN A 202 9.98 0.95 20.38
CA ASN A 202 9.42 1.50 21.63
C ASN A 202 9.52 0.55 22.84
N GLY A 203 10.05 -0.66 22.64
CA GLY A 203 10.22 -1.66 23.70
C GLY A 203 9.00 -2.55 23.97
N ASN A 204 7.83 -2.23 23.42
CA ASN A 204 6.61 -3.01 23.64
C ASN A 204 6.71 -4.41 23.00
N VAL A 205 6.12 -5.39 23.67
CA VAL A 205 6.04 -6.79 23.25
C VAL A 205 4.59 -7.25 23.35
N VAL A 206 4.07 -7.80 22.25
CA VAL A 206 2.72 -8.38 22.19
C VAL A 206 2.86 -9.90 22.20
N ASP A 207 2.89 -10.50 23.38
CA ASP A 207 3.20 -11.93 23.58
C ASP A 207 2.30 -12.86 22.74
N GLU A 208 1.02 -12.54 22.63
CA GLU A 208 0.08 -13.31 21.81
C GLU A 208 0.53 -13.35 20.34
N LEU A 209 0.95 -12.21 19.79
CA LEU A 209 1.44 -12.13 18.41
C LEU A 209 2.81 -12.79 18.26
N GLU A 210 3.71 -12.69 19.26
CA GLU A 210 4.99 -13.40 19.21
C GLU A 210 4.81 -14.92 19.19
N ASN A 211 3.86 -15.45 19.97
CA ASN A 211 3.51 -16.86 19.93
C ASN A 211 2.83 -17.23 18.60
N LEU A 212 1.85 -16.44 18.18
CA LEU A 212 1.08 -16.71 16.97
C LEU A 212 1.95 -16.73 15.72
N LEU A 213 2.94 -15.83 15.63
CA LEU A 213 3.81 -15.64 14.46
C LEU A 213 5.20 -16.28 14.63
N ASP A 214 5.46 -16.94 15.75
CA ASP A 214 6.71 -17.62 16.07
C ASP A 214 7.92 -16.67 16.04
N LEU A 215 7.86 -15.59 16.83
CA LEU A 215 8.83 -14.47 16.78
C LEU A 215 9.85 -14.47 17.92
N LYS A 216 9.78 -15.42 18.85
CA LYS A 216 10.60 -15.40 20.07
C LYS A 216 12.10 -15.41 19.80
N ASP A 217 12.52 -16.18 18.81
CA ASP A 217 13.94 -16.37 18.46
C ASP A 217 14.45 -15.33 17.43
N VAL A 218 13.63 -14.33 17.08
CA VAL A 218 14.03 -13.28 16.15
C VAL A 218 14.86 -12.23 16.88
N ASP A 219 16.12 -12.14 16.50
CA ASP A 219 17.09 -11.18 17.02
C ASP A 219 16.83 -9.75 16.50
N ILE A 220 16.86 -8.79 17.42
CA ILE A 220 16.71 -7.34 17.18
C ILE A 220 17.69 -6.59 18.10
N SER A 221 18.21 -5.45 17.65
CA SER A 221 19.03 -4.59 18.50
C SER A 221 18.21 -4.02 19.66
N ASN A 222 18.85 -3.81 20.82
CA ASN A 222 18.23 -3.18 21.99
C ASN A 222 18.13 -1.66 21.86
#